data_AF-A0A382KMV5-F1
#
_entry.id   AF-A0A382KMV5-F1
#
_cell.length_a   1.000
_cell.length_b   1.000
_cell.length_c   1.000
_cell.angle_alpha   90.00
_cell.angle_beta   90.00
_cell.angle_gamma   90.00
#
_symmetry.space_group_name_H-M   'P 1'
#
loop_
_entity.id
_entity.type
_entity.pdbx_description
1 polymer ?
#
loop_
_entity_poly.entity_id
_entity_poly.type
_entity_poly.pdbx_seq_one_letter_code
_entity_poly.pdbx_strand_id
1 'polypeptide(L)'
;MSVTTKSTSRRRRRSARQTTDRPDWLEQLPWQQPQYIDPPIEPLDDDQLERIHDAAMRIVEEIGIDFLHDEARGILKRAGCDVRTDSVTVRMDRDFVMEQVAKAPPSIPLQPRNPERTVIFGGTYAAFGQVASPPNVSDLEGGRRIGNREDYQNLLKLAQIFNCIHFTGGYPV
;
A
#
# COMPACT_ATOMS: atom_id res chain seq x y z
N MET A 1 -19.46 -44.28 43.43
CA MET A 1 -18.38 -44.41 42.42
C MET A 1 -18.60 -43.33 41.37
N SER A 2 -17.88 -42.22 41.48
CA SER A 2 -18.01 -41.06 40.59
C SER A 2 -16.93 -41.14 39.52
N VAL A 3 -17.33 -41.20 38.25
CA VAL A 3 -16.40 -41.15 37.11
C VAL A 3 -16.38 -39.71 36.62
N THR A 4 -15.31 -38.99 36.96
CA THR A 4 -15.05 -37.65 36.44
C THR A 4 -14.13 -37.75 35.21
N THR A 5 -14.71 -37.59 34.03
CA THR A 5 -13.98 -37.50 32.75
C THR A 5 -13.34 -36.10 32.65
N LYS A 6 -12.03 -35.99 32.93
CA LYS A 6 -11.27 -34.78 32.59
C LYS A 6 -10.81 -34.85 31.14
N SER A 7 -11.51 -34.11 30.29
CA SER A 7 -11.06 -33.79 28.93
C SER A 7 -9.87 -32.83 29.00
N THR A 8 -8.66 -33.32 28.71
CA THR A 8 -7.48 -32.48 28.51
C THR A 8 -7.45 -31.97 27.07
N SER A 9 -7.95 -30.74 26.86
CA SER A 9 -7.73 -30.03 25.60
C SER A 9 -6.26 -29.57 25.53
N ARG A 10 -5.44 -30.29 24.77
CA ARG A 10 -4.09 -29.83 24.41
C ARG A 10 -4.23 -28.73 23.35
N ARG A 11 -4.44 -27.50 23.82
CA ARG A 11 -4.29 -26.28 23.00
C ARG A 11 -2.81 -26.16 22.63
N ARG A 12 -2.45 -26.68 21.46
CA ARG A 12 -1.11 -26.59 20.86
C ARG A 12 -0.84 -25.11 20.55
N ARG A 13 -0.31 -24.36 21.53
CA ARG A 13 0.34 -23.07 21.29
C ARG A 13 1.51 -23.36 20.33
N ARG A 14 1.31 -23.10 19.04
CA ARG A 14 2.43 -22.84 18.13
C ARG A 14 3.10 -21.59 18.70
N SER A 15 4.15 -21.80 19.50
CA SER A 15 5.07 -20.71 19.82
C SER A 15 5.52 -20.13 18.49
N ALA A 16 5.40 -18.81 18.35
CA ALA A 16 6.06 -18.11 17.27
C ALA A 16 7.51 -18.60 17.27
N ARG A 17 7.91 -19.25 16.18
CA ARG A 17 9.30 -19.59 15.94
C ARG A 17 9.97 -18.22 15.83
N GLN A 18 10.58 -17.75 16.91
CA GLN A 18 11.50 -16.62 16.86
C GLN A 18 12.58 -17.03 15.88
N THR A 19 12.49 -16.51 14.66
CA THR A 19 13.47 -16.74 13.60
C THR A 19 14.67 -15.87 13.92
N THR A 20 15.49 -16.30 14.86
CA THR A 20 16.80 -15.68 15.14
C THR A 20 17.94 -16.33 14.37
N ASP A 21 17.69 -17.41 13.62
CA ASP A 21 18.70 -17.99 12.72
C ASP A 21 18.69 -17.24 11.39
N ARG A 22 19.24 -16.01 11.39
CA ARG A 22 19.59 -15.34 10.15
C ARG A 22 20.96 -15.81 9.69
N PRO A 23 21.19 -15.97 8.38
CA PRO A 23 22.47 -16.47 7.92
C PRO A 23 23.60 -15.48 8.18
N ASP A 24 24.74 -15.97 8.64
CA ASP A 24 25.96 -15.17 8.93
C ASP A 24 26.54 -14.46 7.68
N TRP A 25 26.06 -14.81 6.48
CA TRP A 25 26.54 -14.23 5.23
C TRP A 25 25.87 -12.89 4.85
N LEU A 26 24.80 -12.48 5.54
CA LEU A 26 24.08 -11.26 5.21
C LEU A 26 24.13 -10.24 6.35
N GLU A 27 25.15 -9.39 6.32
CA GLU A 27 25.24 -8.21 7.18
C GLU A 27 24.22 -7.16 6.76
N GLN A 28 23.42 -6.68 7.70
CA GLN A 28 22.38 -5.68 7.45
C GLN A 28 21.96 -5.00 8.76
N LEU A 29 21.55 -3.75 8.65
CA LEU A 29 20.99 -3.00 9.77
C LEU A 29 19.74 -3.70 10.34
N PRO A 30 19.43 -3.53 11.64
CA PRO A 30 18.19 -4.01 12.22
C PRO A 30 16.97 -3.55 11.43
N TRP A 31 15.90 -4.35 11.44
CA TRP A 31 14.65 -3.91 10.84
C TRP A 31 14.10 -2.72 11.62
N GLN A 32 13.85 -1.64 10.91
CA GLN A 32 13.19 -0.44 11.39
C GLN A 32 12.58 0.28 10.20
N GLN A 33 11.46 0.96 10.42
CA GLN A 33 10.89 1.84 9.42
C GLN A 33 11.62 3.21 9.46
N PRO A 34 12.25 3.67 8.36
CA PRO A 34 12.92 4.95 8.33
C PRO A 34 11.94 6.11 8.52
N GLN A 35 12.44 7.22 9.05
CA GLN A 35 11.74 8.49 9.11
C GLN A 35 12.61 9.59 8.51
N TYR A 36 12.00 10.48 7.72
CA TYR A 36 12.65 11.70 7.28
C TYR A 36 12.84 12.64 8.48
N ILE A 37 14.07 13.11 8.68
CA ILE A 37 14.43 14.02 9.77
C ILE A 37 14.41 15.48 9.34
N ASP A 38 14.65 15.73 8.05
CA ASP A 38 14.63 17.05 7.44
C ASP A 38 13.24 17.33 6.82
N PRO A 39 12.81 18.60 6.75
CA PRO A 39 11.61 18.96 6.03
C PRO A 39 11.71 18.59 4.55
N PRO A 40 10.59 18.28 3.87
CA PRO A 40 10.57 18.09 2.43
C PRO A 40 11.14 19.30 1.69
N ILE A 41 11.75 19.05 0.54
CA ILE A 41 12.15 20.14 -0.36
C ILE A 41 10.86 20.71 -0.99
N GLU A 42 10.69 22.02 -0.90
CA GLU A 42 9.55 22.77 -1.43
C GLU A 42 10.01 23.58 -2.67
N PRO A 43 9.98 22.99 -3.89
CA PRO A 43 10.43 23.69 -5.09
C PRO A 43 9.42 24.72 -5.61
N LEU A 44 8.22 24.77 -5.03
CA LEU A 44 7.13 25.67 -5.42
C LEU A 44 6.84 26.64 -4.27
N ASP A 45 6.58 27.90 -4.61
CA ASP A 45 6.02 28.87 -3.66
C ASP A 45 4.51 28.68 -3.45
N ASP A 46 3.93 29.38 -2.47
CA ASP A 46 2.52 29.27 -2.11
C ASP A 46 1.59 29.63 -3.28
N ASP A 47 1.91 30.68 -4.04
CA ASP A 47 1.13 31.09 -5.21
C ASP A 47 1.17 30.03 -6.32
N GLN A 48 2.31 29.38 -6.52
CA GLN A 48 2.47 28.28 -7.47
C GLN A 48 1.66 27.05 -7.05
N LEU A 49 1.66 26.73 -5.76
CA LEU A 49 0.89 25.63 -5.20
C LEU A 49 -0.61 25.87 -5.37
N GLU A 50 -1.09 27.07 -5.02
CA GLU A 50 -2.51 27.44 -5.15
C GLU A 50 -2.97 27.38 -6.61
N ARG A 51 -2.15 27.85 -7.56
CA ARG A 51 -2.47 27.74 -9.00
C ARG A 51 -2.63 26.29 -9.46
N ILE A 52 -1.81 25.36 -8.95
CA ILE A 52 -1.95 23.93 -9.27
C ILE A 52 -3.24 23.37 -8.66
N HIS A 53 -3.53 23.74 -7.41
CA HIS A 53 -4.74 23.33 -6.72
C HIS A 53 -6.01 23.79 -7.46
N ASP A 54 -6.10 25.07 -7.78
CA ASP A 54 -7.23 25.66 -8.51
C ASP A 54 -7.39 25.05 -9.91
N ALA A 55 -6.28 24.79 -10.62
CA ALA A 55 -6.33 24.13 -11.92
C ALA A 55 -6.87 22.69 -11.80
N ALA A 56 -6.46 21.94 -10.76
CA ALA A 56 -6.99 20.61 -10.49
C ALA A 56 -8.49 20.65 -10.16
N MET A 57 -8.93 21.63 -9.35
CA MET A 57 -10.35 21.82 -9.02
C MET A 57 -11.18 22.12 -10.26
N ARG A 58 -10.70 23.05 -11.11
CA ARG A 58 -11.34 23.37 -12.38
C ARG A 58 -11.48 22.15 -13.30
N ILE A 59 -10.47 21.28 -13.35
CA ILE A 59 -10.55 20.03 -14.14
C ILE A 59 -11.69 19.15 -13.62
N VAL A 60 -11.78 18.91 -12.31
CA VAL A 60 -12.82 18.01 -11.77
C VAL A 60 -14.23 18.61 -11.85
N GLU A 61 -14.36 19.94 -11.80
CA GLU A 61 -15.62 20.67 -11.89
C GLU A 61 -16.12 20.84 -13.33
N GLU A 62 -15.28 21.36 -14.23
CA GLU A 62 -15.69 21.76 -15.58
C GLU A 62 -15.48 20.66 -16.63
N ILE A 63 -14.44 19.85 -16.48
CA ILE A 63 -14.09 18.80 -17.44
C ILE A 63 -14.66 17.46 -16.96
N GLY A 64 -14.35 17.08 -15.73
CA GLY A 64 -14.73 15.83 -15.10
C GLY A 64 -13.76 14.68 -15.37
N ILE A 65 -14.05 13.52 -14.79
CA ILE A 65 -13.26 12.29 -14.92
C ILE A 65 -14.17 11.16 -15.41
N ASP A 66 -13.67 10.33 -16.33
CA ASP A 66 -14.40 9.16 -16.78
C ASP A 66 -14.34 8.03 -15.75
N PHE A 67 -15.52 7.67 -15.24
CA PHE A 67 -15.70 6.50 -14.38
C PHE A 67 -16.35 5.41 -15.20
N LEU A 68 -15.57 4.46 -15.72
CA LEU A 68 -16.08 3.41 -16.61
C LEU A 68 -17.02 2.41 -15.93
N HIS A 69 -16.97 2.29 -14.61
CA HIS A 69 -17.78 1.36 -13.83
C HIS A 69 -19.15 1.96 -13.44
N ASP A 70 -20.23 1.33 -13.86
CA ASP A 70 -21.61 1.80 -13.65
C ASP A 70 -21.96 2.01 -12.18
N GLU A 71 -21.53 1.11 -11.30
CA GLU A 71 -21.80 1.23 -9.86
C GLU A 71 -21.09 2.45 -9.24
N ALA A 72 -19.86 2.76 -9.69
CA ALA A 72 -19.11 3.89 -9.19
C ALA A 72 -19.80 5.20 -9.57
N ARG A 73 -20.28 5.30 -10.81
CA ARG A 73 -21.13 6.41 -11.26
C ARG A 73 -22.42 6.50 -10.43
N GLY A 74 -23.05 5.36 -10.12
CA GLY A 74 -24.22 5.31 -9.25
C GLY A 74 -23.96 5.84 -7.82
N ILE A 75 -22.81 5.51 -7.23
CA ILE A 75 -22.39 6.01 -5.91
C ILE A 75 -22.18 7.53 -5.96
N LEU A 76 -21.43 8.02 -6.95
CA LEU A 76 -21.13 9.45 -7.10
C LEU A 76 -22.40 10.27 -7.38
N LYS A 77 -23.31 9.75 -8.21
CA LYS A 77 -24.61 10.38 -8.45
C LYS A 77 -25.44 10.53 -7.16
N ARG A 78 -25.47 9.50 -6.31
CA ARG A 78 -26.14 9.56 -5.01
C ARG A 78 -25.46 10.51 -4.03
N ALA A 79 -24.16 10.72 -4.18
CA ALA A 79 -23.39 11.69 -3.41
C ALA A 79 -23.55 13.14 -3.91
N GLY A 80 -24.32 13.37 -4.98
CA GLY A 80 -24.59 14.70 -5.53
C GLY A 80 -23.70 15.12 -6.69
N CYS A 81 -22.81 14.25 -7.16
CA CYS A 81 -21.96 14.54 -8.32
C CYS A 81 -22.78 14.55 -9.62
N ASP A 82 -22.39 15.39 -10.58
CA ASP A 82 -22.99 15.45 -11.90
C ASP A 82 -22.48 14.28 -12.75
N VAL A 83 -23.34 13.27 -12.91
CA VAL A 83 -23.12 12.15 -13.81
C VAL A 83 -23.96 12.37 -15.06
N ARG A 84 -23.28 12.73 -16.15
CA ARG A 84 -23.90 12.97 -17.44
C ARG A 84 -24.63 11.73 -17.95
N THR A 85 -25.85 11.89 -18.46
CA THR A 85 -26.67 10.78 -18.96
C THR A 85 -26.12 10.15 -20.24
N ASP A 86 -25.35 10.93 -21.01
CA ASP A 86 -24.79 10.58 -22.32
C ASP A 86 -23.29 10.28 -22.27
N SER A 87 -22.68 10.29 -21.08
CA SER A 87 -21.25 10.07 -20.90
C SER A 87 -20.94 9.23 -19.66
N VAL A 88 -19.76 8.62 -19.64
CA VAL A 88 -19.17 8.00 -18.44
C VAL A 88 -18.45 9.02 -17.55
N THR A 89 -18.39 10.28 -17.99
CA THR A 89 -17.77 11.40 -17.28
C THR A 89 -18.60 11.82 -16.07
N VAL A 90 -17.93 11.99 -14.94
CA VAL A 90 -18.48 12.54 -13.70
C VAL A 90 -17.76 13.85 -13.37
N ARG A 91 -18.55 14.91 -13.16
CA ARG A 91 -18.07 16.19 -12.65
C ARG A 91 -18.38 16.31 -11.16
N MET A 92 -17.46 16.90 -10.41
CA MET A 92 -17.52 16.99 -8.96
C MET A 92 -17.25 18.43 -8.54
N ASP A 93 -18.11 18.96 -7.68
CA ASP A 93 -17.92 20.26 -7.06
C ASP A 93 -16.69 20.27 -6.14
N ARG A 94 -15.90 21.36 -6.13
CA ARG A 94 -14.68 21.43 -5.31
C ARG A 94 -14.95 21.26 -3.83
N ASP A 95 -16.06 21.79 -3.30
CA ASP A 95 -16.36 21.70 -1.87
C ASP A 95 -16.66 20.24 -1.52
N PHE A 96 -17.37 19.52 -2.40
CA PHE A 96 -17.56 18.08 -2.25
C PHE A 96 -16.23 17.31 -2.24
N VAL A 97 -15.32 17.63 -3.18
CA VAL A 97 -13.99 16.98 -3.27
C VAL A 97 -13.19 17.24 -2.00
N MET A 98 -13.14 18.50 -1.54
CA MET A 98 -12.40 18.89 -0.34
C MET A 98 -13.02 18.29 0.94
N GLU A 99 -14.34 18.18 1.02
CA GLU A 99 -15.03 17.46 2.09
C GLU A 99 -14.61 15.99 2.13
N GLN A 100 -14.48 15.33 0.97
CA GLN A 100 -14.03 13.94 0.92
C GLN A 100 -12.55 13.79 1.28
N VAL A 101 -11.68 14.72 0.83
CA VAL A 101 -10.26 14.74 1.19
C VAL A 101 -10.08 14.92 2.71
N ALA A 102 -10.87 15.78 3.34
CA ALA A 102 -10.81 16.02 4.79
C ALA A 102 -11.18 14.78 5.63
N LYS A 103 -11.88 13.79 5.07
CA LYS A 103 -12.18 12.52 5.73
C LYS A 103 -11.01 11.53 5.69
N ALA A 104 -10.01 11.77 4.83
CA ALA A 104 -8.85 10.88 4.73
C ALA A 104 -7.98 11.01 5.99
N PRO A 105 -7.60 9.89 6.64
CA PRO A 105 -6.72 9.95 7.79
C PRO A 105 -5.32 10.41 7.37
N PRO A 106 -4.62 11.24 8.18
CA PRO A 106 -3.27 11.70 7.87
C PRO A 106 -2.22 10.58 7.97
N SER A 107 -2.57 9.47 8.62
CA SER A 107 -1.72 8.29 8.71
C SER A 107 -2.56 7.01 8.90
N ILE A 108 -2.09 5.91 8.30
CA ILE A 108 -2.70 4.59 8.42
C ILE A 108 -1.65 3.51 8.73
N PRO A 109 -1.90 2.60 9.69
CA PRO A 109 -1.07 1.42 9.88
C PRO A 109 -1.45 0.31 8.90
N LEU A 110 -0.48 -0.20 8.16
CA LEU A 110 -0.62 -1.46 7.43
C LEU A 110 -0.36 -2.62 8.39
N GLN A 111 -1.41 -3.40 8.68
CA GLN A 111 -1.34 -4.50 9.65
C GLN A 111 -0.79 -5.80 8.99
N PRO A 112 0.41 -6.25 9.36
CA PRO A 112 0.99 -7.50 8.87
C PRO A 112 0.54 -8.72 9.68
N ARG A 113 0.88 -9.91 9.17
CA ARG A 113 0.77 -11.18 9.90
C ARG A 113 1.70 -11.25 11.13
N ASN A 114 2.88 -10.65 11.07
CA ASN A 114 3.75 -10.46 12.25
C ASN A 114 3.60 -9.02 12.74
N PRO A 115 2.91 -8.74 13.85
CA PRO A 115 2.71 -7.37 14.36
C PRO A 115 4.00 -6.57 14.56
N GLU A 116 5.15 -7.21 14.78
CA GLU A 116 6.46 -6.55 14.89
C GLU A 116 6.93 -5.91 13.57
N ARG A 117 6.26 -6.21 12.44
CA ARG A 117 6.56 -5.66 11.12
C ARG A 117 5.52 -4.64 10.66
N THR A 118 4.81 -4.00 11.59
CA THR A 118 3.78 -3.01 11.26
C THR A 118 4.42 -1.82 10.56
N VAL A 119 3.82 -1.38 9.45
CA VAL A 119 4.32 -0.26 8.63
C VAL A 119 3.31 0.87 8.73
N ILE A 120 3.80 2.09 8.98
CA ILE A 120 2.96 3.30 9.01
C ILE A 120 3.06 4.01 7.66
N PHE A 121 1.94 4.32 7.03
CA PHE A 121 1.88 5.22 5.89
C PHE A 121 1.44 6.60 6.35
N GLY A 122 2.14 7.65 5.91
CA GLY A 122 1.89 9.05 6.27
C GLY A 122 2.88 9.61 7.29
N GLY A 123 2.81 10.92 7.52
CA GLY A 123 3.78 11.64 8.35
C GLY A 123 5.19 11.60 7.78
N THR A 124 6.19 11.48 8.66
CA THR A 124 7.61 11.40 8.29
C THR A 124 8.06 9.99 7.93
N TYR A 125 7.19 8.98 8.06
CA TYR A 125 7.55 7.58 7.84
C TYR A 125 7.76 7.27 6.36
N ALA A 126 8.91 6.67 6.04
CA ALA A 126 9.20 6.10 4.73
C ALA A 126 9.00 4.59 4.76
N ALA A 127 8.54 4.00 3.66
CA ALA A 127 8.45 2.55 3.50
C ALA A 127 8.90 2.16 2.09
N PHE A 128 9.84 1.23 2.01
CA PHE A 128 10.31 0.70 0.72
C PHE A 128 9.60 -0.61 0.42
N GLY A 129 8.92 -0.64 -0.73
CA GLY A 129 8.25 -1.83 -1.25
C GLY A 129 9.00 -2.44 -2.43
N GLN A 130 8.62 -3.67 -2.79
CA GLN A 130 9.06 -4.28 -4.04
C GLN A 130 8.38 -3.61 -5.24
N VAL A 131 9.05 -3.69 -6.39
CA VAL A 131 8.39 -3.48 -7.69
C VAL A 131 7.17 -4.40 -7.82
N ALA A 132 6.13 -3.93 -8.51
CA ALA A 132 4.92 -4.70 -8.76
C ALA A 132 4.58 -4.69 -10.26
N SER A 133 4.15 -5.85 -10.76
CA SER A 133 3.65 -6.10 -12.11
C SER A 133 4.63 -6.26 -13.29
N PRO A 134 5.98 -6.37 -13.16
CA PRO A 134 6.81 -6.70 -14.32
C PRO A 134 6.43 -8.08 -14.89
N PRO A 135 6.10 -8.22 -16.19
CA PRO A 135 5.78 -9.53 -16.77
C PRO A 135 7.01 -10.41 -17.00
N ASN A 136 8.21 -9.89 -16.72
CA ASN A 136 9.49 -10.56 -16.97
C ASN A 136 10.42 -10.36 -15.77
N VAL A 137 11.28 -11.33 -15.52
CA VAL A 137 12.36 -11.28 -14.52
C VAL A 137 13.70 -11.47 -15.20
N SER A 138 14.78 -11.08 -14.52
CA SER A 138 16.14 -11.40 -14.92
C SER A 138 16.98 -11.77 -13.69
N ASP A 139 17.87 -12.75 -13.83
CA ASP A 139 18.91 -13.08 -12.85
C ASP A 139 20.24 -13.38 -13.54
N LEU A 140 21.26 -13.75 -12.75
CA LEU A 140 22.63 -13.97 -13.22
C LEU A 140 22.80 -15.27 -14.01
N GLU A 141 21.93 -16.27 -13.81
CA GLU A 141 22.05 -17.59 -14.41
C GLU A 141 21.18 -17.74 -15.67
N GLY A 142 19.89 -17.41 -15.56
CA GLY A 142 18.88 -17.61 -16.59
C GLY A 142 18.62 -16.38 -17.46
N GLY A 143 19.22 -15.23 -17.15
CA GLY A 143 18.98 -13.99 -17.87
C GLY A 143 17.51 -13.57 -17.87
N ARG A 144 17.11 -12.75 -18.86
CA ARG A 144 15.75 -12.23 -18.96
C ARG A 144 14.77 -13.29 -19.49
N ARG A 145 13.67 -13.52 -18.75
CA ARG A 145 12.62 -14.48 -19.09
C ARG A 145 11.24 -14.00 -18.64
N ILE A 146 10.19 -14.67 -19.11
CA ILE A 146 8.82 -14.46 -18.61
C ILE A 146 8.75 -14.93 -17.16
N GLY A 147 8.07 -14.15 -16.33
CA GLY A 147 7.85 -14.48 -14.93
C GLY A 147 7.15 -15.81 -14.74
N ASN A 148 7.63 -16.59 -13.78
CA ASN A 148 6.98 -17.84 -13.38
C ASN A 148 6.85 -17.93 -11.86
N ARG A 149 6.23 -19.02 -11.40
CA ARG A 149 5.94 -19.22 -9.97
C ARG A 149 7.19 -19.32 -9.10
N GLU A 150 8.26 -19.90 -9.62
CA GLU A 150 9.53 -20.02 -8.90
C GLU A 150 10.16 -18.64 -8.70
N ASP A 151 10.18 -17.83 -9.77
CA ASP A 151 10.68 -16.46 -9.72
C ASP A 151 9.91 -15.61 -8.71
N TYR A 152 8.58 -15.72 -8.74
CA TYR A 152 7.68 -15.07 -7.78
C TYR A 152 8.05 -15.44 -6.33
N GLN A 153 8.21 -16.74 -6.05
CA GLN A 153 8.57 -17.22 -4.72
C GLN A 153 9.97 -16.76 -4.29
N ASN A 154 10.93 -16.74 -5.20
CA ASN A 154 12.29 -16.33 -4.92
C ASN A 154 12.35 -14.83 -4.60
N LEU A 155 11.62 -13.98 -5.34
CA LEU A 155 11.51 -12.55 -5.05
C LEU A 155 10.80 -12.28 -3.72
N LEU A 156 9.77 -13.06 -3.35
CA LEU A 156 9.15 -12.94 -2.03
C LEU A 156 10.10 -13.33 -0.90
N LYS A 157 10.85 -14.44 -1.05
CA LYS A 157 11.87 -14.85 -0.07
C LYS A 157 12.93 -13.76 0.08
N LEU A 158 13.37 -13.17 -1.04
CA LEU A 158 14.35 -12.10 -1.06
C LEU A 158 13.87 -10.88 -0.25
N ALA A 159 12.64 -10.43 -0.50
CA ALA A 159 12.06 -9.34 0.28
C ALA A 159 11.90 -9.65 1.77
N GLN A 160 11.56 -10.89 2.11
CA GLN A 160 11.42 -11.28 3.51
C GLN A 160 12.76 -11.30 4.26
N ILE A 161 13.87 -11.56 3.56
CA ILE A 161 15.22 -11.63 4.13
C ILE A 161 15.83 -10.25 4.36
N PHE A 162 15.55 -9.26 3.51
CA PHE A 162 16.11 -7.91 3.61
C PHE A 162 15.31 -7.01 4.55
N ASN A 163 15.99 -6.41 5.54
CA ASN A 163 15.34 -5.49 6.47
C ASN A 163 14.98 -4.14 5.85
N CYS A 164 15.64 -3.73 4.76
CA CYS A 164 15.32 -2.50 4.06
C CYS A 164 14.03 -2.58 3.24
N ILE A 165 13.46 -3.78 3.05
CA ILE A 165 12.18 -3.98 2.35
C ILE A 165 11.08 -4.18 3.40
N HIS A 166 10.06 -3.32 3.34
CA HIS A 166 9.05 -3.19 4.39
C HIS A 166 7.74 -3.88 4.02
N PHE A 167 7.38 -3.89 2.75
CA PHE A 167 6.13 -4.49 2.28
C PHE A 167 6.26 -5.02 0.85
N THR A 168 5.34 -5.92 0.49
CA THR A 168 5.14 -6.37 -0.88
C THR A 168 3.85 -5.73 -1.40
N GLY A 169 3.96 -4.85 -2.39
CA GLY A 169 2.83 -4.06 -2.91
C GLY A 169 2.00 -4.75 -3.99
N GLY A 170 2.31 -5.99 -4.37
CA GLY A 170 1.64 -6.70 -5.45
C GLY A 170 2.41 -7.95 -5.90
N TYR A 171 2.44 -8.18 -7.21
CA TYR A 171 3.14 -9.32 -7.80
C TYR A 171 4.52 -8.88 -8.29
N PRO A 172 5.63 -9.34 -7.69
CA PRO A 172 6.97 -8.89 -8.08
C PRO A 172 7.41 -9.41 -9.46
N VAL A 173 6.64 -10.32 -10.06
CA VAL A 173 6.77 -10.83 -11.43
C VAL A 173 5.45 -11.48 -11.87
#